data_AF-A0A972Z8U8-F1
#
_entry.id   AF-A0A972Z8U8-F1
#
_cell.length_a   1.000
_cell.length_b   1.000
_cell.length_c   1.000
_cell.angle_alpha   90.00
_cell.angle_beta   90.00
_cell.angle_gamma   90.00
#
_symmetry.space_group_name_H-M   'P 1'
#
loop_
_entity.id
_entity.type
_entity.pdbx_description
1 polymer ?
#
loop_
_entity_poly.entity_id
_entity_poly.type
_entity_poly.pdbx_seq_one_letter_code
_entity_poly.pdbx_strand_id
1 'polypeptide(L)'
;NRSCRGSIILVAVIFSLVFYIAGCGKKGDPVYPKVVYPAAVSDLTVSLEGKGIELSWNAPDKVSKIKLIKISKSEIRLDNNFCPTCPRNYSLITELSLKDPMISKRDDGGFGYRDNRIRKGFLYSYRVLLCTSSSVCSEESSRAELKYE
;
A
#
# COMPACT_ATOMS: atom_id res chain seq x y z
N ASN A 1 10.81 -56.48 -56.35
CA ASN A 1 10.66 -56.25 -54.89
C ASN A 1 11.31 -54.95 -54.34
N ARG A 2 12.01 -54.14 -55.15
CA ARG A 2 12.62 -52.86 -54.67
C ARG A 2 11.64 -51.67 -54.66
N SER A 3 10.62 -51.68 -55.51
CA SER A 3 9.65 -50.57 -55.64
C SER A 3 8.74 -50.43 -54.41
N CYS A 4 8.26 -51.52 -53.82
CA CYS A 4 7.35 -51.47 -52.66
C CYS A 4 8.05 -51.03 -51.36
N ARG A 5 9.34 -51.36 -51.17
CA ARG A 5 10.09 -50.99 -49.97
C ARG A 5 10.36 -49.48 -49.90
N GLY A 6 10.57 -48.82 -51.05
CA GLY A 6 10.74 -47.36 -51.12
C GLY A 6 9.47 -46.59 -50.78
N SER A 7 8.31 -47.05 -51.28
CA SER A 7 7.01 -46.41 -50.99
C SER A 7 6.60 -46.52 -49.51
N ILE A 8 6.90 -47.64 -48.85
CA ILE A 8 6.57 -47.83 -47.41
C ILE A 8 7.39 -46.88 -46.52
N ILE A 9 8.68 -46.70 -46.84
CA ILE A 9 9.57 -45.79 -46.09
C ILE A 9 9.11 -44.33 -46.28
N LEU A 10 8.71 -43.95 -47.50
CA LEU A 10 8.24 -42.60 -47.80
C LEU A 10 6.94 -42.24 -47.04
N VAL A 11 6.00 -43.18 -46.95
CA VAL A 11 4.74 -43.01 -46.21
C VAL A 11 4.99 -42.88 -44.70
N ALA A 12 5.91 -43.67 -44.14
CA ALA A 12 6.26 -43.59 -42.73
C ALA A 12 6.91 -42.25 -42.35
N VAL A 13 7.77 -41.71 -43.21
CA VAL A 13 8.40 -40.39 -43.01
C VAL A 13 7.38 -39.26 -43.09
N ILE A 14 6.44 -39.32 -44.03
CA ILE A 14 5.37 -38.33 -44.15
C ILE A 14 4.43 -38.38 -42.93
N PHE A 15 4.08 -39.57 -42.44
CA PHE A 15 3.22 -39.73 -41.26
C PHE A 15 3.88 -39.24 -39.97
N SER A 16 5.20 -39.47 -39.82
CA SER A 16 6.01 -38.92 -38.72
C SER A 16 6.00 -37.38 -38.73
N LEU A 17 6.17 -36.75 -39.89
CA LEU A 17 6.23 -35.30 -40.02
C LEU A 17 4.91 -34.60 -39.65
N VAL A 18 3.76 -35.25 -39.90
CA VAL A 18 2.43 -34.72 -39.54
C VAL A 18 2.18 -34.72 -38.02
N PHE A 19 2.80 -35.63 -37.27
CA PHE A 19 2.67 -35.68 -35.81
C PHE A 19 3.42 -34.54 -35.09
N TYR A 20 4.50 -34.02 -35.70
CA TYR A 20 5.31 -32.94 -35.08
C TYR A 20 4.66 -31.55 -35.17
N ILE A 21 3.70 -31.34 -36.07
CA ILE A 21 2.99 -30.05 -36.25
C ILE A 21 1.67 -29.94 -35.47
N ALA A 22 1.25 -30.99 -34.75
CA ALA A 22 0.00 -31.01 -33.98
C ALA A 22 0.13 -30.47 -32.53
N GLY A 23 1.20 -29.73 -32.22
CA GLY A 23 1.36 -29.03 -30.94
C GLY A 23 0.53 -27.75 -30.88
N CYS A 24 -0.78 -27.84 -30.67
CA CYS A 24 -1.64 -26.67 -30.47
C CYS A 24 -1.39 -26.08 -29.07
N GLY A 25 -0.36 -25.23 -28.96
CA GLY A 25 -0.02 -24.51 -27.74
C GLY A 25 -1.08 -23.47 -27.40
N LYS A 26 -2.13 -23.89 -26.69
CA LYS A 26 -3.13 -22.96 -26.15
C LYS A 26 -2.50 -22.21 -24.98
N LYS A 27 -1.94 -21.03 -25.25
CA LYS A 27 -1.56 -20.08 -24.18
C LYS A 27 -2.84 -19.71 -23.45
N GLY A 28 -2.98 -20.17 -22.20
CA GLY A 28 -4.10 -19.80 -21.36
C GLY A 28 -4.17 -18.28 -21.19
N ASP A 29 -5.38 -17.73 -21.12
CA ASP A 29 -5.57 -16.30 -20.94
C ASP A 29 -4.90 -15.85 -19.63
N PRO A 30 -4.10 -14.76 -19.66
CA PRO A 30 -3.48 -14.25 -18.45
C PRO A 30 -4.55 -13.77 -17.48
N VAL A 31 -4.66 -14.43 -16.33
CA VAL A 31 -5.56 -13.99 -15.26
C VAL A 31 -4.95 -12.76 -14.59
N TYR A 32 -5.63 -11.62 -14.69
CA TYR A 32 -5.18 -10.40 -14.01
C TYR A 32 -5.21 -10.60 -12.49
N PRO A 33 -4.11 -10.34 -11.77
CA PRO A 33 -4.12 -10.47 -10.32
C PRO A 33 -5.12 -9.47 -9.72
N LYS A 34 -6.08 -9.98 -8.94
CA LYS A 34 -7.00 -9.13 -8.20
C LYS A 34 -6.23 -8.37 -7.12
N VAL A 35 -6.06 -7.08 -7.32
CA VAL A 35 -5.47 -6.18 -6.34
C VAL A 35 -6.48 -5.94 -5.22
N VAL A 36 -6.11 -6.29 -3.98
CA VAL A 36 -6.93 -6.03 -2.79
C VAL A 36 -6.34 -4.83 -2.07
N TYR A 37 -7.12 -3.76 -1.98
CA TYR A 37 -6.77 -2.55 -1.25
C TYR A 37 -7.09 -2.73 0.24
N PRO A 38 -6.18 -2.36 1.15
CA PRO A 38 -6.49 -2.30 2.57
C PRO A 38 -7.58 -1.25 2.85
N ALA A 39 -8.41 -1.50 3.85
CA ALA A 39 -9.35 -0.51 4.36
C ALA A 39 -8.61 0.68 4.97
N ALA A 40 -9.21 1.86 4.83
CA ALA A 40 -8.68 3.09 5.42
C ALA A 40 -8.90 3.14 6.93
N VAL A 41 -7.95 3.77 7.62
CA VAL A 41 -8.04 4.01 9.06
C VAL A 41 -9.14 5.04 9.35
N SER A 42 -10.14 4.67 10.14
CA SER A 42 -11.27 5.54 10.47
C SER A 42 -11.11 6.32 11.77
N ASP A 43 -10.22 5.89 12.66
CA ASP A 43 -10.12 6.33 14.05
C ASP A 43 -8.78 7.01 14.39
N LEU A 44 -8.18 7.70 13.42
CA LEU A 44 -6.97 8.46 13.67
C LEU A 44 -7.25 9.60 14.67
N THR A 45 -6.47 9.62 15.74
CA THR A 45 -6.52 10.64 16.78
C THR A 45 -5.13 11.23 17.01
N VAL A 46 -5.11 12.47 17.51
CA VAL A 46 -3.88 13.18 17.86
C VAL A 46 -4.01 13.84 19.23
N SER A 47 -2.97 13.75 20.05
CA SER A 47 -2.88 14.45 21.34
C SER A 47 -1.52 15.12 21.49
N LEU A 48 -1.47 16.20 22.27
CA LEU A 48 -0.21 16.88 22.59
C LEU A 48 0.41 16.20 23.82
N GLU A 49 1.58 15.60 23.65
CA GLU A 49 2.32 14.91 24.70
C GLU A 49 3.68 15.61 24.90
N GLY A 50 3.75 16.48 25.92
CA GLY A 50 4.94 17.27 26.22
C GLY A 50 5.30 18.26 25.10
N LYS A 51 6.35 17.94 24.32
CA LYS A 51 6.84 18.75 23.17
C LYS A 51 6.64 18.05 21.83
N GLY A 52 5.80 17.03 21.77
CA GLY A 52 5.47 16.29 20.55
C GLY A 52 3.97 16.07 20.42
N ILE A 53 3.53 15.71 19.22
CA ILE A 53 2.17 15.23 18.97
C ILE A 53 2.22 13.71 18.88
N GLU A 54 1.42 13.04 19.70
CA GLU A 54 1.21 11.60 19.63
C GLU A 54 0.03 11.32 18.70
N LEU A 55 0.26 10.54 17.65
CA LEU A 55 -0.77 10.00 16.77
C LEU A 55 -1.16 8.63 17.29
N SER A 56 -2.45 8.30 17.28
CA SER A 56 -2.96 6.98 17.66
C SER A 56 -4.04 6.52 16.70
N TRP A 57 -3.98 5.27 16.25
CA TRP A 57 -4.98 4.68 15.36
C TRP A 57 -5.04 3.16 15.45
N ASN A 58 -6.10 2.55 14.91
CA ASN A 58 -6.21 1.09 14.77
C ASN A 58 -6.13 0.65 13.30
N ALA A 59 -5.65 -0.58 13.08
CA ALA A 59 -5.71 -1.19 11.75
C ALA A 59 -7.10 -1.80 11.51
N PRO A 60 -7.82 -1.39 10.45
CA PRO A 60 -9.15 -1.92 10.14
C PRO A 60 -9.09 -3.36 9.59
N ASP A 61 -7.94 -3.75 9.04
CA ASP A 61 -7.69 -5.06 8.45
C ASP A 61 -6.77 -5.92 9.31
N LYS A 62 -6.67 -7.20 8.94
CA LYS A 62 -5.65 -8.11 9.50
C LYS A 62 -4.27 -7.49 9.36
N VAL A 63 -3.65 -7.16 10.50
CA VAL A 63 -2.31 -6.56 10.61
C VAL A 63 -1.27 -7.31 9.79
N SER A 64 -1.40 -8.63 9.64
CA SER A 64 -0.49 -9.46 8.84
C SER A 64 -0.40 -9.07 7.35
N LYS A 65 -1.44 -8.44 6.80
CA LYS A 65 -1.48 -7.93 5.41
C LYS A 65 -0.80 -6.58 5.26
N ILE A 66 -0.69 -5.81 6.33
CA ILE A 66 -0.07 -4.49 6.34
C ILE A 66 1.45 -4.69 6.48
N LYS A 67 2.23 -3.91 5.72
CA LYS A 67 3.70 -3.91 5.79
C LYS A 67 4.27 -2.55 6.08
N LEU A 68 3.68 -1.53 5.47
CA LEU A 68 4.16 -0.16 5.52
C LEU A 68 3.03 0.76 5.99
N ILE A 69 3.42 1.78 6.74
CA ILE A 69 2.57 2.86 7.22
C ILE A 69 3.18 4.14 6.67
N LYS A 70 2.40 4.92 5.93
CA LYS A 70 2.80 6.24 5.44
C LYS A 70 2.07 7.29 6.25
N ILE A 71 2.82 8.22 6.85
CA ILE A 71 2.27 9.31 7.65
C ILE A 71 2.52 10.61 6.92
N SER A 72 1.46 11.36 6.65
CA SER A 72 1.52 12.65 6.00
C SER A 72 1.04 13.76 6.94
N LYS A 73 1.66 14.93 6.83
CA LYS A 73 1.39 16.10 7.66
C LYS A 73 1.17 17.35 6.82
N SER A 74 0.20 18.14 7.23
CA SER A 74 0.02 19.53 6.81
C SER A 74 0.30 20.44 7.99
N GLU A 75 1.03 21.53 7.76
CA GLU A 75 1.31 22.58 8.75
C GLU A 75 0.72 23.91 8.26
N ILE A 76 -0.16 24.52 9.05
CA ILE A 76 -0.72 25.84 8.74
C ILE A 76 -0.37 26.79 9.88
N ARG A 77 0.15 27.98 9.55
CA ARG A 77 0.43 29.01 10.56
C ARG A 77 -0.87 29.58 11.11
N LEU A 78 -0.91 29.73 12.42
CA LEU A 78 -1.98 30.39 13.17
C LEU A 78 -1.63 31.88 13.30
N ASP A 79 -1.67 32.58 12.17
CA ASP A 79 -1.50 34.03 12.12
C ASP A 79 -2.82 34.71 11.74
N ASN A 80 -2.80 36.03 11.54
CA ASN A 80 -3.99 36.80 11.17
C ASN A 80 -4.59 36.40 9.81
N ASN A 81 -3.86 35.64 8.98
CA ASN A 81 -4.33 35.09 7.71
C ASN A 81 -4.75 33.62 7.84
N PHE A 82 -4.94 33.12 9.07
CA PHE A 82 -5.39 31.76 9.29
C PHE A 82 -6.72 31.49 8.60
N CYS A 83 -6.69 30.53 7.69
CA CYS A 83 -7.84 30.14 6.88
C CYS A 83 -8.31 28.73 7.29
N PRO A 84 -9.41 28.62 8.05
CA PRO A 84 -9.88 27.33 8.55
C PRO A 84 -10.34 26.40 7.41
N THR A 85 -10.84 26.95 6.32
CA THR A 85 -11.42 26.22 5.17
C THR A 85 -10.44 25.94 4.04
N CYS A 86 -9.20 26.43 4.14
CA CYS A 86 -8.24 26.28 3.06
C CYS A 86 -7.84 24.82 2.84
N PRO A 87 -7.68 24.39 1.58
CA PRO A 87 -7.15 23.07 1.26
C PRO A 87 -5.84 22.81 2.01
N ARG A 88 -5.77 21.68 2.71
CA ARG A 88 -4.58 21.27 3.45
C ARG A 88 -3.56 20.71 2.46
N ASN A 89 -2.31 21.18 2.55
CA ASN A 89 -1.22 20.64 1.75
C ASN A 89 -0.47 19.59 2.57
N TYR A 90 -0.70 18.32 2.25
CA TYR A 90 -0.08 17.20 2.95
C TYR A 90 1.26 16.85 2.31
N SER A 91 2.30 16.79 3.13
CA SER A 91 3.62 16.27 2.78
C SER A 91 3.88 14.96 3.53
N LEU A 92 4.49 13.98 2.86
CA LEU A 92 4.89 12.74 3.51
C LEU A 92 6.02 13.04 4.52
N ILE A 93 5.78 12.77 5.81
CA ILE A 93 6.79 13.03 6.85
C ILE A 93 7.61 11.80 7.21
N THR A 94 7.04 10.61 7.01
CA THR A 94 7.72 9.34 7.23
C THR A 94 6.99 8.17 6.56
N GLU A 95 7.74 7.12 6.26
CA GLU A 95 7.27 5.80 5.87
C GLU A 95 7.93 4.77 6.77
N LEU A 96 7.11 3.98 7.48
CA LEU A 96 7.57 3.11 8.56
C LEU A 96 7.08 1.69 8.31
N SER A 97 7.89 0.70 8.69
CA SER A 97 7.42 -0.69 8.74
C SER A 97 6.71 -0.97 10.07
N LEU A 98 5.88 -2.01 10.14
CA LEU A 98 5.24 -2.43 11.41
C LEU A 98 6.23 -2.84 12.52
N LYS A 99 7.50 -3.10 12.16
CA LYS A 99 8.56 -3.47 13.11
C LYS A 99 9.48 -2.29 13.43
N ASP A 100 9.21 -1.12 12.86
CA ASP A 100 10.02 0.06 13.08
C ASP A 100 9.90 0.50 14.55
N PRO A 101 11.01 0.76 15.25
CA PRO A 101 10.98 1.18 16.65
C PRO A 101 10.28 2.54 16.86
N MET A 102 10.07 3.34 15.81
CA MET A 102 9.30 4.58 15.89
C MET A 102 7.78 4.35 15.96
N ILE A 103 7.30 3.15 15.60
CA ILE A 103 5.90 2.76 15.78
C ILE A 103 5.75 2.12 17.16
N SER A 104 4.96 2.76 18.02
CA SER A 104 4.56 2.15 19.29
C SER A 104 3.36 1.24 19.06
N LYS A 105 3.33 0.09 19.74
CA LYS A 105 2.15 -0.77 19.80
C LYS A 105 1.42 -0.47 21.09
N ARG A 106 0.13 -0.16 21.00
CA ARG A 106 -0.73 0.14 22.14
C ARG A 106 -1.31 -1.15 22.72
N ASP A 107 -1.71 -1.13 23.99
CA ASP A 107 -2.21 -2.31 24.72
C ASP A 107 -3.51 -2.86 24.11
N ASP A 108 -4.32 -2.01 23.50
CA ASP A 108 -5.53 -2.37 22.77
C ASP A 108 -5.27 -2.94 21.37
N GLY A 109 -4.00 -3.12 21.00
CA GLY A 109 -3.59 -3.63 19.69
C GLY A 109 -3.46 -2.56 18.61
N GLY A 110 -3.68 -1.28 18.95
CA GLY A 110 -3.47 -0.17 18.04
C GLY A 110 -2.01 0.20 17.83
N PHE A 111 -1.80 1.20 16.99
CA PHE A 111 -0.50 1.79 16.68
C PHE A 111 -0.42 3.22 17.17
N GLY A 112 0.79 3.65 17.50
CA GLY A 112 1.10 5.04 17.80
C GLY A 112 2.38 5.51 17.11
N TYR A 113 2.47 6.82 16.93
CA TYR A 113 3.64 7.48 16.39
C TYR A 113 3.78 8.87 16.99
N ARG A 114 5.00 9.22 17.41
CA ARG A 114 5.31 10.53 17.99
C ARG A 114 6.01 11.44 16.98
N ASP A 115 5.35 12.55 16.64
CA ASP A 115 5.96 13.65 15.90
C ASP A 115 6.53 14.71 16.85
N ASN A 116 7.84 14.77 16.97
CA ASN A 116 8.54 15.78 17.77
C ASN A 116 8.92 17.03 16.97
N ARG A 117 8.65 17.08 15.65
CA ARG A 117 9.00 18.20 14.77
C ARG A 117 7.85 19.20 14.70
N ILE A 118 7.48 19.75 15.86
CA ILE A 118 6.38 20.71 16.01
C ILE A 118 6.85 22.07 16.56
N ARG A 119 6.08 23.11 16.26
CA ARG A 119 6.32 24.50 16.65
C ARG A 119 5.01 25.14 17.06
N LYS A 120 5.05 25.99 18.09
CA LYS A 120 3.91 26.81 18.51
C LYS A 120 3.47 27.76 17.39
N GLY A 121 2.19 28.11 17.40
CA GLY A 121 1.56 28.94 16.37
C GLY A 121 1.24 28.17 15.09
N PHE A 122 1.04 26.85 15.15
CA PHE A 122 0.67 26.04 13.99
C PHE A 122 -0.54 25.14 14.26
N LEU A 123 -1.40 24.99 13.24
CA LEU A 123 -2.36 23.91 13.12
C LEU A 123 -1.70 22.75 12.37
N TYR A 124 -1.65 21.60 13.01
CA TYR A 124 -1.18 20.36 12.43
C TYR A 124 -2.36 19.51 11.99
N SER A 125 -2.34 19.02 10.76
CA SER A 125 -3.30 18.04 10.25
C SER A 125 -2.55 16.79 9.80
N TYR A 126 -2.98 15.61 10.26
CA TYR A 126 -2.35 14.34 9.93
C TYR A 126 -3.27 13.43 9.14
N ARG A 127 -2.64 12.57 8.33
CA ARG A 127 -3.27 11.46 7.61
C ARG A 127 -2.34 10.25 7.61
N VAL A 128 -2.93 9.06 7.69
CA VAL A 128 -2.23 7.78 7.68
C VAL A 128 -2.73 6.93 6.50
N LEU A 129 -1.81 6.26 5.81
CA LEU A 129 -2.13 5.23 4.83
C LEU A 129 -1.47 3.92 5.23
N LEU A 130 -2.20 2.82 5.06
CA LEU A 130 -1.71 1.48 5.31
C LEU A 130 -1.42 0.80 3.98
N CYS A 131 -0.20 0.33 3.77
CA CYS A 131 0.22 -0.28 2.52
C CYS A 131 0.67 -1.74 2.72
N THR A 132 0.36 -2.56 1.72
CA THR A 132 0.72 -3.99 1.67
C THR A 132 2.14 -4.20 1.15
N SER A 133 2.60 -5.46 1.14
CA SER A 133 3.89 -5.84 0.51
C SER A 133 3.97 -5.54 -0.98
N SER A 134 2.82 -5.46 -1.66
CA SER A 134 2.75 -5.17 -3.10
C SER A 134 2.66 -3.66 -3.38
N SER A 135 3.01 -2.82 -2.39
CA SER A 135 2.94 -1.34 -2.46
C SER A 135 1.55 -0.76 -2.72
N VAL A 136 0.50 -1.57 -2.56
CA VAL A 136 -0.91 -1.14 -2.64
C VAL A 136 -1.30 -0.54 -1.30
N CYS A 137 -1.77 0.71 -1.31
CA CYS A 137 -2.15 1.47 -0.12
C CYS A 137 -3.66 1.62 0.03
N SER A 138 -4.13 1.80 1.25
CA SER A 138 -5.50 2.20 1.55
C SER A 138 -5.82 3.58 1.00
N GLU A 139 -7.10 3.93 1.00
CA GLU A 139 -7.52 5.34 0.94
C GLU A 139 -7.00 6.14 2.15
N GLU A 140 -7.14 7.47 2.07
CA GLU A 140 -6.75 8.38 3.15
C GLU A 140 -7.53 8.09 4.44
N SER A 141 -6.85 8.10 5.58
CA SER A 141 -7.51 8.00 6.89
C SER A 141 -8.45 9.17 7.15
N SER A 142 -9.25 9.05 8.21
CA SER A 142 -9.86 10.21 8.86
C SER A 142 -8.80 11.28 9.16
N ARG A 143 -9.20 12.55 9.02
CA ARG A 143 -8.33 13.70 9.30
C ARG A 143 -8.33 13.95 10.80
N ALA A 144 -7.14 13.96 11.39
CA ALA A 144 -6.93 14.38 12.77
C ALA A 144 -6.18 15.71 12.79
N GLU A 145 -6.67 16.69 13.55
CA GLU A 145 -6.06 18.01 13.64
C GLU A 145 -5.76 18.40 15.09
N LEU A 146 -4.64 19.10 15.30
CA LEU A 146 -4.25 19.65 16.59
C LEU A 146 -3.69 21.06 16.43
N LYS A 147 -4.25 22.00 17.19
CA LYS A 147 -3.77 23.37 17.28
C LYS A 147 -2.70 23.45 18.36
N TYR A 148 -1.49 23.87 18.02
CA TYR A 148 -0.42 24.06 18.99
C TYR A 148 -0.07 25.54 19.09
N GLU A 149 -0.43 26.15 20.22
CA GLU A 149 -0.28 27.58 20.53
C GLU A 149 0.82 27.82 21.59
#